data_AF-A0A923LW07-F1
#
_entry.id   AF-A0A923LW07-F1
#
_cell.length_a   1.000
_cell.length_b   1.000
_cell.length_c   1.000
_cell.angle_alpha   90.00
_cell.angle_beta   90.00
_cell.angle_gamma   90.00
#
_symmetry.space_group_name_H-M   'P 1'
#
loop_
_entity.id
_entity.type
_entity.pdbx_description
1 polymer ?
#
loop_
_entity_poly.entity_id
_entity_poly.type
_entity_poly.pdbx_seq_one_letter_code
_entity_poly.pdbx_strand_id
1 'polypeptide(L)'
;MTIDEKVEAFRMRLEGNTIQEIANRFGVSKQYISEELRTERIRSNEKIVNACIYPNIRKFLVRERLTCRDFSNEFGISYATLYNILTGKAEPRKKTIDRILKCTGLTYEEAFSKD
;
A
#
# COMPACT_ATOMS: atom_id res chain seq x y z
N MET A 1 -11.13 -23.46 -13.14
CA MET A 1 -12.08 -22.58 -12.43
C MET A 1 -13.25 -22.24 -13.33
N THR A 2 -14.46 -22.19 -12.78
CA THR A 2 -15.65 -21.66 -13.47
C THR A 2 -15.54 -20.14 -13.65
N ILE A 3 -16.47 -19.54 -14.41
CA ILE A 3 -16.53 -18.08 -14.55
C ILE A 3 -16.73 -17.41 -13.19
N ASP A 4 -17.63 -17.93 -12.35
CA ASP A 4 -17.92 -17.36 -11.04
C ASP A 4 -16.71 -17.42 -10.10
N GLU A 5 -15.96 -18.53 -10.12
CA GLU A 5 -14.73 -18.67 -9.34
C GLU A 5 -13.66 -17.67 -9.82
N LYS A 6 -13.56 -17.42 -11.12
CA LYS A 6 -12.62 -16.43 -11.68
C LYS A 6 -13.01 -15.02 -11.24
N VAL A 7 -14.30 -14.67 -11.29
CA VAL A 7 -14.80 -13.37 -10.82
C VAL A 7 -14.48 -13.17 -9.34
N GLU A 8 -14.70 -14.19 -8.51
CA GLU A 8 -14.37 -14.12 -7.09
C GLU A 8 -12.86 -14.02 -6.84
N ALA A 9 -12.03 -14.75 -7.59
CA ALA A 9 -10.58 -14.61 -7.52
C ALA A 9 -10.10 -13.19 -7.91
N PHE A 10 -10.73 -12.56 -8.90
CA PHE A 10 -10.49 -11.16 -9.25
C PHE A 10 -10.89 -10.21 -8.12
N ARG A 11 -12.06 -10.42 -7.50
CA ARG A 11 -12.50 -9.63 -6.34
C ARG A 11 -11.52 -9.76 -5.18
N MET A 12 -11.16 -10.98 -4.79
CA MET A 12 -10.15 -11.22 -3.74
C MET A 12 -8.84 -10.48 -4.03
N ARG A 13 -8.43 -10.46 -5.30
CA ARG A 13 -7.22 -9.77 -5.72
C ARG A 13 -7.37 -8.26 -5.52
N LEU A 14 -8.49 -7.67 -5.96
CA LEU A 14 -8.85 -6.27 -5.67
C LEU A 14 -8.99 -5.99 -4.18
N GLU A 15 -9.25 -6.99 -3.35
CA GLU A 15 -9.30 -6.94 -1.88
C GLU A 15 -7.92 -7.19 -1.22
N GLY A 16 -6.85 -7.33 -2.01
CA GLY A 16 -5.48 -7.32 -1.51
C GLY A 16 -4.94 -8.70 -1.17
N ASN A 17 -5.73 -9.75 -1.37
CA ASN A 17 -5.26 -11.13 -1.24
C ASN A 17 -4.11 -11.38 -2.23
N THR A 18 -3.11 -12.12 -1.77
CA THR A 18 -1.99 -12.60 -2.57
C THR A 18 -2.44 -13.67 -3.54
N ILE A 19 -1.70 -13.83 -4.65
CA ILE A 19 -1.91 -14.94 -5.60
C ILE A 19 -1.84 -16.30 -4.89
N GLN A 20 -1.05 -16.40 -3.82
CA GLN A 20 -0.94 -17.63 -3.02
C GLN A 20 -2.19 -17.90 -2.19
N GLU A 21 -2.75 -16.89 -1.51
CA GLU A 21 -4.00 -17.04 -0.76
C GLU A 21 -5.18 -17.40 -1.66
N ILE A 22 -5.24 -16.78 -2.85
CA ILE A 22 -6.24 -17.10 -3.87
C ILE A 22 -6.05 -18.55 -4.35
N ALA A 23 -4.83 -18.95 -4.69
CA ALA A 23 -4.52 -20.31 -5.13
C ALA A 23 -4.91 -21.35 -4.06
N ASN A 24 -4.59 -21.10 -2.80
CA ASN A 24 -4.97 -21.94 -1.67
C ASN A 24 -6.49 -22.04 -1.51
N ARG A 25 -7.23 -20.93 -1.66
CA ARG A 25 -8.70 -20.90 -1.56
C ARG A 25 -9.38 -21.77 -2.61
N PHE A 26 -8.87 -21.76 -3.84
CA PHE A 26 -9.47 -22.52 -4.95
C PHE A 26 -8.80 -23.88 -5.19
N GLY A 27 -7.81 -24.26 -4.38
CA GLY A 27 -7.11 -25.56 -4.52
C GLY A 27 -6.33 -25.70 -5.83
N VAL A 28 -5.87 -24.60 -6.42
CA VAL A 28 -5.14 -24.57 -7.69
C VAL A 28 -3.72 -24.07 -7.50
N SER A 29 -2.88 -24.15 -8.54
CA SER A 29 -1.52 -23.63 -8.46
C SER A 29 -1.49 -22.10 -8.51
N LYS A 30 -0.48 -21.52 -7.85
CA LYS A 30 -0.16 -20.08 -7.94
C LYS A 30 0.07 -19.64 -9.39
N GLN A 31 0.71 -20.48 -10.20
CA GLN A 31 0.99 -20.18 -11.61
C GLN A 31 -0.31 -20.06 -12.41
N TYR A 32 -1.25 -20.97 -12.19
CA TYR A 32 -2.56 -20.94 -12.85
C TYR A 32 -3.32 -19.65 -12.53
N ILE A 33 -3.39 -19.24 -11.25
CA ILE A 33 -4.01 -17.96 -10.87
C ILE A 33 -3.27 -16.77 -11.50
N SER A 34 -1.94 -16.79 -11.54
CA SER A 34 -1.16 -15.70 -12.12
C SER A 34 -1.41 -15.52 -13.63
N GLU A 35 -1.58 -16.62 -14.36
CA GLU A 35 -1.89 -16.62 -15.80
C GLU A 35 -3.33 -16.21 -16.05
N GLU A 36 -4.27 -16.77 -15.29
CA GLU A 36 -5.71 -16.54 -15.44
C GLU A 36 -6.11 -15.11 -15.09
N LEU A 37 -5.61 -14.60 -13.96
CA LEU A 37 -5.95 -13.24 -13.54
C LEU A 37 -5.27 -12.22 -14.44
N ARG A 38 -4.10 -12.52 -15.03
CA ARG A 38 -3.31 -11.58 -15.87
C ARG A 38 -3.28 -10.15 -15.29
N THR A 39 -3.42 -10.03 -13.98
CA THR A 39 -3.73 -8.77 -13.30
C THR A 39 -2.46 -7.96 -13.26
N GLU A 40 -2.61 -6.64 -13.39
CA GLU A 40 -1.56 -5.71 -13.00
C GLU A 40 -1.01 -6.10 -11.62
N ARG A 41 0.32 -6.06 -11.49
CA ARG A 41 1.01 -6.48 -10.28
C ARG A 41 0.59 -5.54 -9.13
N ILE A 42 -0.35 -5.98 -8.29
CA ILE A 42 -0.67 -5.24 -7.05
C ILE A 42 0.63 -5.13 -6.25
N ARG A 43 1.09 -3.89 -6.08
CA ARG A 43 2.31 -3.59 -5.35
C ARG A 43 1.99 -3.71 -3.87
N SER A 44 2.72 -4.57 -3.15
CA SER A 44 2.59 -4.66 -1.70
C SER A 44 3.10 -3.36 -1.06
N ASN A 45 2.31 -2.79 -0.14
CA ASN A 45 2.71 -1.71 0.74
C ASN A 45 3.21 -2.21 2.10
N GLU A 46 3.24 -3.52 2.36
CA GLU A 46 3.61 -4.09 3.68
C GLU A 46 4.96 -3.56 4.17
N LYS A 47 5.94 -3.46 3.27
CA LYS A 47 7.27 -2.99 3.62
C LYS A 47 7.24 -1.59 4.24
N ILE A 48 6.46 -0.66 3.68
CA ILE A 48 6.36 0.68 4.25
C ILE A 48 5.43 0.71 5.46
N VAL A 49 4.32 -0.03 5.42
CA VAL A 49 3.38 -0.14 6.54
C VAL A 49 4.09 -0.62 7.81
N ASN A 50 4.92 -1.66 7.69
CA ASN A 50 5.68 -2.23 8.82
C ASN A 50 6.81 -1.31 9.30
N ALA A 51 7.38 -0.50 8.42
CA ALA A 51 8.49 0.39 8.75
C ALA A 51 8.02 1.79 9.21
N CYS A 52 6.73 2.12 9.05
CA CYS A 52 6.20 3.44 9.34
C CYS A 52 6.07 3.69 10.86
N ILE A 53 6.79 4.69 11.36
CA ILE A 53 6.79 5.07 12.78
C ILE A 53 5.57 5.92 13.19
N TYR A 54 4.80 6.41 12.22
CA TYR A 54 3.65 7.28 12.44
C TYR A 54 2.34 6.46 12.34
N PRO A 55 1.62 6.23 13.45
CA PRO A 55 0.51 5.27 13.50
C PRO A 55 -0.65 5.64 12.59
N ASN A 56 -1.00 6.94 12.53
CA ASN A 56 -2.13 7.39 11.72
C ASN A 56 -1.78 7.40 10.22
N ILE A 57 -0.53 7.73 9.86
CA ILE A 57 -0.07 7.57 8.47
C ILE A 57 -0.01 6.08 8.10
N ARG A 58 0.41 5.20 9.01
CA ARG A 58 0.39 3.74 8.80
C ARG A 58 -1.03 3.23 8.51
N LYS A 59 -2.03 3.67 9.30
CA LYS A 59 -3.45 3.35 9.07
C LYS A 59 -3.92 3.87 7.70
N PHE A 60 -3.54 5.08 7.34
CA PHE A 60 -3.84 5.65 6.02
C PHE A 60 -3.27 4.80 4.88
N LEU A 61 -1.98 4.43 4.96
CA LEU A 61 -1.33 3.58 3.96
C LEU A 61 -2.03 2.22 3.79
N VAL A 62 -2.48 1.61 4.88
CA VAL A 62 -3.24 0.34 4.85
C VAL A 62 -4.60 0.54 4.19
N ARG A 63 -5.34 1.59 4.58
CA ARG A 63 -6.69 1.88 4.07
C ARG A 63 -6.69 2.16 2.58
N GLU A 64 -5.80 3.05 2.13
CA GLU A 64 -5.70 3.46 0.72
C GLU A 64 -4.85 2.50 -0.13
N ARG A 65 -4.19 1.52 0.50
CA ARG A 65 -3.30 0.54 -0.13
C ARG A 65 -2.17 1.17 -0.94
N LEU A 66 -1.73 2.35 -0.53
CA LEU A 66 -0.71 3.11 -1.23
C LEU A 66 0.68 2.61 -0.84
N THR A 67 1.54 2.41 -1.85
CA THR A 67 2.97 2.22 -1.63
C THR A 67 3.70 3.56 -1.55
N CYS A 68 4.94 3.56 -1.05
CA CYS A 68 5.81 4.75 -1.17
C CYS A 68 5.98 5.22 -2.62
N ARG A 69 5.92 4.31 -3.60
CA ARG A 69 6.05 4.67 -5.01
C ARG A 69 4.80 5.40 -5.51
N ASP A 70 3.63 4.96 -5.08
CA ASP A 70 2.37 5.61 -5.45
C ASP A 70 2.31 7.00 -4.82
N PHE A 71 2.68 7.12 -3.54
CA PHE A 71 2.86 8.42 -2.89
C PHE A 71 3.85 9.33 -3.65
N SER A 72 4.95 8.74 -4.11
CA SER A 72 6.01 9.50 -4.79
C SER A 72 5.52 10.06 -6.13
N ASN A 73 4.81 9.22 -6.89
CA ASN A 73 4.26 9.58 -8.19
C ASN A 73 3.12 10.59 -8.08
N GLU A 74 2.21 10.39 -7.11
CA GLU A 74 0.97 11.17 -7.01
C GLU A 74 1.20 12.53 -6.34
N PHE A 75 2.10 12.61 -5.35
CA PHE A 75 2.28 13.82 -4.52
C PHE A 75 3.62 14.52 -4.71
N GLY A 76 4.46 14.03 -5.63
CA GLY A 76 5.70 14.69 -6.04
C GLY A 76 6.75 14.77 -4.93
N ILE A 77 6.74 13.82 -4.00
CA ILE A 77 7.79 13.63 -2.98
C ILE A 77 8.71 12.53 -3.50
N SER A 78 10.04 12.69 -3.39
CA SER A 78 10.93 11.60 -3.81
C SER A 78 10.71 10.36 -2.93
N TYR A 79 10.76 9.18 -3.53
CA TYR A 79 10.64 7.91 -2.81
C TYR A 79 11.60 7.84 -1.62
N ALA A 80 12.87 8.21 -1.83
CA ALA A 80 13.90 8.15 -0.80
C ALA A 80 13.62 9.11 0.36
N THR A 81 13.20 10.34 0.06
CA THR A 81 12.82 11.34 1.07
C THR A 81 11.63 10.84 1.89
N LEU A 82 10.59 10.35 1.22
CA LEU A 82 9.39 9.86 1.90
C LEU A 82 9.71 8.66 2.79
N TYR A 83 10.43 7.67 2.26
CA TYR A 83 10.80 6.48 3.01
C TYR A 83 11.63 6.84 4.26
N ASN A 84 12.61 7.73 4.13
CA ASN A 84 13.42 8.16 5.27
C ASN A 84 12.60 8.89 6.33
N ILE A 85 11.64 9.72 5.92
CA ILE A 85 10.74 10.40 6.86
C ILE A 85 9.84 9.41 7.58
N LEU A 86 9.12 8.57 6.84
CA LEU A 86 8.16 7.62 7.42
C LEU A 86 8.83 6.59 8.32
N THR A 87 10.10 6.28 8.10
CA THR A 87 10.89 5.36 8.93
C THR A 87 11.70 6.06 10.03
N GLY A 88 11.52 7.37 10.23
CA GLY A 88 12.21 8.14 11.27
C GLY A 88 13.70 8.41 11.02
N LYS A 89 14.22 8.10 9.83
CA LYS A 89 15.62 8.34 9.43
C LYS A 89 15.89 9.79 9.04
N ALA A 90 14.85 10.58 8.82
CA ALA A 90 14.97 12.00 8.48
C ALA A 90 13.78 12.78 9.03
N GLU A 91 14.03 14.01 9.48
CA GLU A 91 12.97 14.93 9.87
C GLU A 91 12.34 15.57 8.62
N PRO A 92 11.01 15.69 8.55
CA PRO A 92 10.33 16.26 7.40
C PRO A 92 10.48 17.78 7.38
N ARG A 93 10.79 18.34 6.20
CA ARG A 93 10.75 19.79 5.98
C ARG A 93 9.30 20.27 5.83
N LYS A 94 9.02 21.54 6.13
CA LYS A 94 7.68 22.17 5.99
C LYS A 94 6.98 21.81 4.66
N LYS A 95 7.68 21.97 3.53
CA LYS A 95 7.13 21.63 2.20
C LYS A 95 6.71 20.15 2.08
N THR A 96 7.41 19.23 2.74
CA THR A 96 7.07 17.80 2.74
C THR A 96 5.92 17.52 3.70
N ILE A 97 5.90 18.19 4.86
CA ILE A 97 4.76 18.16 5.80
C ILE A 97 3.49 18.56 5.05
N ASP A 98 3.46 19.75 4.44
CA ASP A 98 2.28 20.27 3.75
C ASP A 98 1.75 19.30 2.67
N ARG A 99 2.65 18.61 1.97
CA ARG A 99 2.28 17.60 0.97
C ARG A 99 1.71 16.33 1.59
N ILE A 100 2.30 15.86 2.68
CA ILE A 100 1.78 14.71 3.43
C ILE A 100 0.39 15.03 3.96
N LEU A 101 0.20 16.19 4.61
CA LEU A 101 -1.10 16.60 5.14
C LEU A 101 -2.15 16.75 4.03
N LYS A 102 -1.78 17.36 2.89
CA LYS A 102 -2.67 17.47 1.74
C LYS A 102 -3.06 16.10 1.16
N CYS A 103 -2.14 15.14 1.17
CA CYS A 103 -2.38 13.78 0.69
C CYS A 103 -3.27 12.99 1.64
N THR A 104 -2.99 13.05 2.94
CA THR A 104 -3.64 12.19 3.93
C THR A 104 -4.94 12.77 4.44
N GLY A 105 -5.12 14.10 4.32
CA GLY A 105 -6.22 14.84 4.92
C GLY A 105 -6.11 14.97 6.45
N LEU A 106 -5.00 14.53 7.04
CA LEU A 106 -4.75 14.59 8.48
C LEU A 106 -4.24 15.98 8.88
N THR A 107 -4.43 16.33 10.16
CA THR A 107 -3.71 17.46 10.76
C THR A 107 -2.25 17.12 11.04
N TYR A 108 -1.44 18.12 11.37
CA TYR A 108 -0.04 17.91 11.71
C TYR A 108 0.11 16.98 12.92
N GLU A 109 -0.69 17.23 13.95
CA GLU A 109 -0.72 16.48 15.21
C GLU A 109 -1.13 15.03 14.98
N GLU A 110 -2.13 14.80 14.13
CA GLU A 110 -2.56 13.45 13.76
C GLU A 110 -1.51 12.72 12.94
N ALA A 111 -0.96 13.36 11.91
CA ALA A 111 -0.02 12.75 10.98
C ALA A 111 1.32 12.41 11.66
N PHE A 112 1.82 13.30 12.53
CA PHE A 112 3.16 13.19 13.11
C PHE A 112 3.14 12.86 14.60
N SER A 113 2.00 12.40 15.15
CA SER A 113 1.96 11.77 16.48
C SER A 113 2.90 10.56 16.49
N LYS A 114 3.79 10.49 17.47
CA LYS A 114 4.63 9.32 17.73
C LYS A 114 3.92 8.48 18.80
N ASP A 115 3.97 7.16 18.64
CA ASP A 115 3.69 6.22 19.74
C ASP A 115 4.78 6.36 20.82
#